data_AF-A0ABD6B9Q9-F1
#
_entry.id   AF-A0ABD6B9Q9-F1
#
_cell.length_a   1.000
_cell.length_b   1.000
_cell.length_c   1.000
_cell.angle_alpha   90.00
_cell.angle_beta   90.00
_cell.angle_gamma   90.00
#
_symmetry.space_group_name_H-M   'P 1'
#
loop_
_entity.id
_entity.type
_entity.pdbx_description
1 polymer ?
#
loop_
_entity_poly.entity_id
_entity_poly.type
_entity_poly.pdbx_seq_one_letter_code
_entity_poly.pdbx_strand_id
1 'polypeptide(L)'
;AGVWEPQSVRAVALAKALAWERERAVPRAVVEYPAAGVVRTVRLTTRKKARYRELLRTVETLDGPPPRLDDDAKCESCEYRETCGVKSRSLRSLLGL
;
A
#
# COMPACT_ATOMS: atom_id res chain seq x y z
N ALA A 1 11.28 9.28 -6.40
CA ALA A 1 10.91 10.15 -5.26
C ALA A 1 10.87 9.27 -4.03
N GLY A 2 11.68 9.56 -3.01
CA GLY A 2 11.81 8.75 -1.78
C GLY A 2 10.60 8.83 -0.86
N VAL A 3 9.41 8.54 -1.41
CA VAL A 3 8.19 8.26 -0.65
C VAL A 3 8.02 6.76 -0.70
N TRP A 4 7.81 6.14 0.46
CA TRP A 4 7.57 4.70 0.53
C TRP A 4 6.36 4.32 -0.33
N GLU A 5 6.49 3.29 -1.16
CA GLU A 5 5.52 2.99 -2.23
C GLU A 5 4.06 2.86 -1.72
N PRO A 6 3.78 2.14 -0.60
CA PRO A 6 2.43 2.06 -0.04
C PRO A 6 1.83 3.44 0.31
N GLN A 7 2.65 4.36 0.83
CA GLN A 7 2.20 5.71 1.18
C GLN A 7 1.98 6.56 -0.08
N SER A 8 2.77 6.36 -1.14
CA SER A 8 2.53 7.00 -2.43
C SER A 8 1.19 6.56 -3.03
N VAL A 9 0.84 5.27 -2.95
CA VAL A 9 -0.47 4.76 -3.40
C VAL A 9 -1.61 5.35 -2.56
N ARG A 10 -1.47 5.38 -1.23
CA ARG A 10 -2.47 5.98 -0.33
C ARG A 10 -2.69 7.47 -0.61
N ALA A 11 -1.61 8.22 -0.86
CA ALA A 11 -1.70 9.63 -1.22
C ALA A 11 -2.45 9.86 -2.53
N VAL A 12 -2.26 8.99 -3.54
CA VAL A 12 -3.04 9.03 -4.79
C VAL A 12 -4.52 8.74 -4.52
N ALA A 13 -4.83 7.75 -3.68
CA ALA A 13 -6.20 7.40 -3.31
C ALA A 13 -6.94 8.60 -2.70
N LEU A 14 -6.35 9.21 -1.67
CA LEU A 14 -6.91 10.40 -0.99
C LEU A 14 -7.08 11.57 -1.95
N ALA A 15 -6.08 11.85 -2.79
CA ALA A 15 -6.15 12.92 -3.76
C ALA A 15 -7.26 12.70 -4.80
N LYS A 16 -7.53 11.44 -5.20
CA LYS A 16 -8.65 11.11 -6.09
C LYS A 16 -10.01 11.22 -5.39
N ALA A 17 -10.10 10.80 -4.13
CA ALA A 17 -11.32 10.95 -3.34
C ALA A 17 -11.69 12.43 -3.15
N LEU A 18 -10.71 13.26 -2.77
CA LEU A 18 -10.89 14.70 -2.64
C LEU A 18 -11.24 15.36 -3.98
N ALA A 19 -10.61 14.93 -5.07
CA ALA A 19 -10.91 15.46 -6.39
C ALA A 19 -12.35 15.17 -6.83
N TRP A 20 -12.88 14.01 -6.46
CA TRP A 20 -14.28 13.65 -6.69
C TRP A 20 -15.22 14.47 -5.80
N GLU A 21 -14.96 14.53 -4.49
CA GLU A 21 -15.76 15.28 -3.52
C GLU A 21 -15.88 16.78 -3.86
N ARG A 22 -14.80 17.36 -4.39
CA ARG A 22 -14.70 18.80 -4.70
C ARG A 22 -14.88 19.13 -6.17
N GLU A 23 -15.17 18.13 -7.00
CA GLU A 23 -15.29 18.25 -8.45
C GLU A 23 -14.12 19.03 -9.09
N ARG A 24 -12.91 18.86 -8.54
CA ARG A 24 -11.73 19.65 -8.92
C ARG A 24 -10.49 18.79 -8.98
N ALA A 25 -9.69 18.97 -10.02
CA ALA A 25 -8.44 18.24 -10.18
C ALA A 25 -7.46 18.52 -9.02
N VAL A 26 -6.94 17.45 -8.42
CA VAL A 26 -5.85 17.50 -7.42
C VAL A 26 -4.57 16.97 -8.09
N PRO A 27 -3.65 17.83 -8.54
CA PRO A 27 -2.49 17.39 -9.33
C PRO A 27 -1.34 16.81 -8.47
N ARG A 28 -1.35 17.07 -7.16
CA ARG A 28 -0.31 16.65 -6.21
C ARG A 28 -0.87 16.46 -4.81
N ALA A 29 -0.21 15.59 -4.05
CA ALA A 29 -0.38 15.43 -2.61
C ALA A 29 0.98 15.61 -1.92
N VAL A 30 0.97 15.79 -0.60
CA VAL A 30 2.17 15.82 0.24
C VAL A 30 2.12 14.66 1.24
N VAL A 31 3.29 14.11 1.57
CA VAL A 31 3.47 13.10 2.62
C VAL A 31 4.53 13.62 3.56
N GLU A 32 4.21 13.66 4.85
CA GLU A 32 5.11 14.13 5.89
C GLU A 32 5.72 12.94 6.63
N TYR A 33 7.01 13.04 6.93
CA TYR A 33 7.77 12.11 7.77
C TYR A 33 8.31 12.88 8.98
N PRO A 34 7.48 13.10 10.02
CA PRO A 34 7.83 13.98 11.13
C PRO A 34 9.11 13.56 11.86
N ALA A 35 9.30 12.25 12.07
CA ALA A 35 10.50 11.70 12.70
C ALA A 35 11.79 12.04 11.94
N ALA A 36 11.70 12.29 10.64
CA ALA A 36 12.83 12.72 9.81
C ALA A 36 12.81 14.23 9.51
N GLY A 37 11.79 14.97 9.93
CA GLY A 37 11.61 16.39 9.59
C GLY A 37 11.45 16.65 8.08
N VAL A 38 10.94 15.69 7.31
CA VAL A 38 10.89 15.76 5.84
C VAL A 38 9.47 15.76 5.31
N VAL A 39 9.19 16.67 4.37
CA VAL A 39 7.96 16.66 3.54
C VAL A 39 8.30 16.27 2.11
N ARG A 40 7.51 15.37 1.53
CA ARG A 40 7.69 14.89 0.15
C ARG A 40 6.44 15.10 -0.69
N THR A 41 6.62 15.70 -1.86
CA THR A 41 5.54 15.88 -2.84
C THR A 41 5.36 14.62 -3.69
N VAL A 42 4.10 14.17 -3.79
CA VAL A 42 3.63 13.11 -4.67
C VAL A 42 2.84 13.77 -5.81
N ARG A 43 3.44 13.89 -7.00
CA ARG A 43 2.70 14.27 -8.22
C ARG A 43 1.83 13.11 -8.69
N LEU A 44 0.58 13.36 -9.07
CA LEU A 44 -0.34 12.33 -9.56
C LEU A 44 -0.07 12.00 -11.04
N THR A 45 1.09 11.42 -11.33
CA THR A 45 1.48 11.00 -12.68
C THR A 45 0.67 9.80 -13.15
N THR A 46 0.67 9.55 -14.45
CA THR A 46 0.01 8.38 -15.06
C THR A 46 0.49 7.07 -14.42
N ARG A 47 1.81 6.93 -14.17
CA ARG A 47 2.38 5.73 -13.54
C ARG A 47 1.86 5.50 -12.12
N LYS A 48 1.79 6.56 -11.31
CA LYS A 48 1.26 6.46 -9.94
C LYS A 48 -0.24 6.18 -9.91
N LYS A 49 -1.00 6.79 -10.82
CA LYS A 49 -2.43 6.45 -11.01
C LYS A 49 -2.62 5.01 -11.49
N ALA A 50 -1.71 4.49 -12.33
CA ALA A 50 -1.74 3.10 -12.77
C ALA A 50 -1.48 2.14 -11.60
N ARG A 51 -0.48 2.40 -10.75
CA ARG A 51 -0.20 1.59 -9.56
C ARG A 51 -1.36 1.56 -8.56
N TYR A 52 -2.03 2.69 -8.36
CA TYR A 52 -3.28 2.74 -7.58
C TYR A 52 -4.38 1.86 -8.18
N ARG A 53 -4.60 1.91 -9.50
CA ARG A 53 -5.60 1.07 -10.17
C ARG A 53 -5.23 -0.41 -10.12
N GLU A 54 -3.95 -0.74 -10.24
CA GLU A 54 -3.44 -2.10 -10.10
C GLU A 54 -3.75 -2.64 -8.71
N LEU A 55 -3.47 -1.87 -7.65
CA LEU A 55 -3.81 -2.25 -6.28
C LEU A 55 -5.31 -2.53 -6.11
N LEU A 56 -6.18 -1.66 -6.62
CA LEU A 56 -7.64 -1.90 -6.54
C LEU A 56 -8.04 -3.20 -7.22
N ARG A 57 -7.55 -3.44 -8.44
CA ARG A 57 -7.84 -4.70 -9.15
C ARG A 57 -7.34 -5.91 -8.38
N THR A 58 -6.13 -5.84 -7.80
CA THR A 58 -5.60 -6.93 -6.98
C THR A 58 -6.53 -7.19 -5.80
N VAL A 59 -6.94 -6.16 -5.07
CA VAL A 59 -7.83 -6.31 -3.91
C VAL A 59 -9.20 -6.84 -4.31
N GLU A 60 -9.78 -6.39 -5.42
CA GLU A 60 -11.05 -6.88 -5.96
C GLU A 60 -11.01 -8.37 -6.34
N THR A 61 -9.82 -8.90 -6.69
CA THR A 61 -9.62 -10.32 -7.01
C THR A 61 -9.25 -11.19 -5.82
N LEU A 62 -9.13 -10.62 -4.61
CA LEU A 62 -8.79 -11.39 -3.42
C LEU A 62 -10.03 -12.08 -2.85
N ASP A 63 -10.06 -13.41 -2.89
CA ASP A 63 -11.08 -14.26 -2.23
C ASP A 63 -10.77 -14.54 -0.74
N GLY A 64 -9.98 -13.66 -0.11
CA GLY A 64 -9.54 -13.81 1.27
C GLY A 64 -8.23 -13.06 1.54
N PRO A 65 -7.69 -13.13 2.76
CA PRO A 65 -6.42 -12.49 3.07
C PRO A 65 -5.30 -13.07 2.20
N PRO A 66 -4.38 -12.24 1.69
CA PRO A 66 -3.30 -12.72 0.83
C PRO A 66 -2.33 -13.63 1.62
N PRO A 67 -1.51 -14.44 0.92
CA PRO A 67 -0.43 -15.19 1.55
C PRO A 67 0.45 -14.31 2.43
N ARG A 68 1.06 -14.92 3.48
CA ARG A 68 2.07 -14.21 4.29
C ARG A 68 3.23 -13.78 3.39
N LEU A 69 3.79 -12.62 3.72
CA LEU A 69 5.00 -12.13 3.07
C LEU A 69 6.19 -12.98 3.54
N ASP A 70 7.26 -13.02 2.75
CA ASP A 70 8.51 -13.72 3.13
C ASP A 70 9.25 -13.01 4.29
N ASP A 71 8.87 -11.77 4.58
CA ASP A 71 9.31 -11.01 5.75
C ASP A 71 8.14 -10.86 6.74
N ASP A 72 8.37 -11.32 7.97
CA ASP A 72 7.40 -11.32 9.05
C ASP A 72 7.20 -9.93 9.67
N ALA A 73 7.98 -8.90 9.33
CA ALA A 73 7.88 -7.57 9.91
C ALA A 73 6.47 -6.97 9.89
N LYS A 74 5.67 -7.27 8.85
CA LYS A 74 4.26 -6.83 8.79
C LYS A 74 3.32 -7.74 9.57
N CYS A 75 3.65 -9.01 9.71
CA CYS A 75 2.88 -9.98 10.49
C CYS A 75 3.08 -9.77 11.99
N GLU A 76 4.29 -9.41 12.42
CA GLU A 76 4.62 -9.12 13.83
C GLU A 76 3.75 -8.00 14.41
N SER A 77 3.55 -6.92 13.64
CA SER A 77 2.73 -5.77 14.06
C SER A 77 1.24 -5.90 13.68
N CYS A 78 0.79 -7.04 13.13
CA CYS A 78 -0.57 -7.20 12.63
C CYS A 78 -1.55 -7.49 13.77
N GLU A 79 -2.59 -6.67 13.91
CA GLU A 79 -3.65 -6.86 14.92
C GLU A 79 -4.41 -8.18 14.75
N TYR A 80 -4.47 -8.73 13.53
CA TYR A 80 -5.18 -9.98 13.22
C TYR A 80 -4.29 -11.22 13.34
N ARG A 81 -3.02 -11.09 13.76
CA ARG A 81 -2.04 -12.18 13.73
C ARG A 81 -2.54 -13.46 14.40
N GLU A 82 -3.16 -13.33 15.58
CA GLU A 82 -3.61 -14.47 16.39
C GLU A 82 -4.79 -15.24 15.76
N THR A 83 -5.61 -14.56 14.97
CA THR A 83 -6.78 -15.14 14.29
C THR A 83 -6.54 -15.36 12.79
N CYS A 84 -5.32 -15.07 12.30
CA CYS A 84 -4.99 -15.12 10.89
C CYS A 84 -4.89 -16.57 10.38
N GLY A 85 -5.95 -17.03 9.70
CA GLY A 85 -6.06 -18.39 9.16
C GLY A 85 -5.23 -18.70 7.90
N VAL A 86 -4.47 -17.72 7.38
CA VAL A 86 -3.61 -17.95 6.20
C VAL A 86 -2.41 -18.82 6.58
N LYS A 87 -2.35 -20.01 5.98
CA LYS A 87 -1.20 -20.90 6.10
C LYS A 87 -0.05 -20.29 5.30
N SER A 88 1.11 -20.05 5.92
CA SER A 88 2.35 -19.74 5.21
C SER A 88 2.79 -21.00 4.45
N ARG A 89 2.17 -21.22 3.29
CA ARG A 89 2.54 -22.32 2.40
C ARG A 89 3.67 -21.86 1.50
N SER A 90 4.91 -22.07 1.94
CA SER A 90 5.94 -22.46 0.99
C SER A 90 6.80 -23.57 1.59
N LEU A 91 6.94 -24.66 0.83
CA LEU A 91 7.97 -25.68 1.07
C LEU A 91 9.36 -25.07 1.15
N ARG A 92 9.57 -23.93 0.48
CA ARG A 92 10.80 -23.14 0.54
C ARG A 92 11.11 -22.60 1.94
N SER A 93 10.10 -22.05 2.63
CA SER A 93 10.20 -21.58 4.01
C SER A 93 10.45 -22.73 5.00
N LEU A 94 9.90 -23.92 4.73
CA LEU A 94 10.18 -25.13 5.52
C LEU A 94 11.56 -25.75 5.25
N LEU A 95 12.17 -25.48 4.09
CA LEU A 95 13.44 -26.06 3.66
C LEU A 95 14.64 -25.09 3.76
N GLY A 96 14.42 -23.83 4.16
CA GLY A 96 15.48 -22.83 4.34
C GLY A 96 16.21 -22.42 3.05
N LEU A 97 15.51 -22.42 1.90
CA LEU A 97 16.04 -22.16 0.54
C LEU A 97 15.44 -20.92 -0.14
#